data_AF-A0A259MFU0-F1
#
_entry.id   AF-A0A259MFU0-F1
#
_cell.length_a   1.000
_cell.length_b   1.000
_cell.length_c   1.000
_cell.angle_alpha   90.00
_cell.angle_beta   90.00
_cell.angle_gamma   90.00
#
_symmetry.space_group_name_H-M   'P 1'
#
loop_
_entity.id
_entity.type
_entity.pdbx_description
1 polymer ?
#
loop_
_entity_poly.entity_id
_entity_poly.type
_entity_poly.pdbx_seq_one_letter_code
_entity_poly.pdbx_strand_id
1 'polypeptide(L)'
;MPITVLNRVRGGGSRAFDADVLSWRDAIVANGGSVSLARLIVVDQFVFSEKAAGNWALTDDYFGLWAENPVQALTSLKQRRLAVAVNSPAFTPDRDYTFNGATSYIDTGFVANSHAVVMGVSNVHIESYERTNVSGVTTAIGVNSGSGRALSLYPRNGNALLPAPNMVGAYYSLNTPYSSVGLSQAGRTGATTGDIYCARNGVDLVQSLAPTNVGAALPFHSLFIGASNNNGTPAQFRAASLGFVACGAALDGTQRLARFNNVQAWATSVGAQV
;
A
#
# COMPACT_ATOMS: atom_id res chain seq x y z
N MET A 1 7.63 -2.31 37.47
CA MET A 1 9.05 -2.11 37.09
C MET A 1 9.10 -1.02 36.03
N PRO A 2 9.82 0.10 36.23
CA PRO A 2 9.87 1.16 35.24
C PRO A 2 10.83 0.78 34.10
N ILE A 3 10.30 0.64 32.89
CA ILE A 3 11.07 0.42 31.66
C ILE A 3 11.91 1.68 31.39
N THR A 4 13.20 1.60 31.74
CA THR A 4 14.19 2.68 31.57
C THR A 4 15.21 2.35 30.46
N VAL A 5 15.03 1.24 29.73
CA VAL A 5 16.13 0.66 28.93
C VAL A 5 16.06 0.93 27.41
N LEU A 6 14.98 1.50 26.86
CA LEU A 6 14.88 1.67 25.40
C LEU A 6 15.43 3.01 24.85
N ASN A 7 15.93 3.91 25.68
CA ASN A 7 16.47 5.20 25.23
C ASN A 7 17.95 5.16 24.78
N ARG A 8 18.64 4.00 24.83
CA ARG A 8 20.09 3.94 24.53
C ARG A 8 20.49 3.72 23.07
N VAL A 9 19.54 3.48 22.16
CA VAL A 9 19.89 3.23 20.74
C VAL A 9 19.85 4.51 19.88
N ARG A 10 19.33 5.62 20.39
CA ARG A 10 19.41 6.93 19.71
C ARG A 10 20.33 7.85 20.48
N GLY A 11 21.54 8.08 19.96
CA GLY A 11 22.49 9.10 20.45
C GLY A 11 22.05 10.54 20.20
N GLY A 12 20.76 10.83 20.35
CA GLY A 12 20.14 12.15 20.25
C GLY A 12 18.94 12.17 21.20
N GLY A 13 18.75 13.27 21.92
CA GLY A 13 17.80 13.39 23.04
C GLY A 13 16.39 12.86 22.74
N SER A 14 15.62 12.57 23.79
CA SER A 14 14.27 12.04 23.67
C SER A 14 13.40 12.93 22.78
N ARG A 15 13.24 12.57 21.51
CA ARG A 15 12.28 13.22 20.64
C ARG A 15 10.88 12.78 21.05
N ALA A 16 9.93 13.70 21.04
CA ALA A 16 8.52 13.34 21.14
C ALA A 16 8.11 12.50 19.92
N PHE A 17 7.12 11.62 20.10
CA PHE A 17 6.50 10.91 18.98
C PHE A 17 5.85 11.90 18.02
N ASP A 18 5.88 11.57 16.73
CA ASP A 18 5.22 12.36 15.70
C ASP A 18 3.70 12.43 15.95
N ALA A 19 3.10 13.60 15.73
CA ALA A 19 1.67 13.83 15.98
C ALA A 19 0.76 12.94 15.12
N ASP A 20 1.18 12.58 13.91
CA ASP A 20 0.42 11.65 13.05
C ASP A 20 0.39 10.24 13.64
N VAL A 21 1.50 9.82 14.24
CA VAL A 21 1.64 8.49 14.88
C VAL A 21 0.77 8.41 16.14
N LEU A 22 0.76 9.48 16.95
CA LEU A 22 -0.11 9.57 18.12
C LEU A 22 -1.58 9.55 17.72
N SER A 23 -1.95 10.30 16.68
CA SER A 23 -3.33 10.32 16.18
C SER A 23 -3.78 8.96 15.63
N TRP A 24 -2.88 8.24 14.95
CA TRP A 24 -3.14 6.88 14.48
C TRP A 24 -3.33 5.89 15.63
N ARG A 25 -2.47 5.95 16.66
CA ARG A 25 -2.63 5.14 17.88
C ARG A 25 -3.99 5.39 18.52
N ASP A 26 -4.38 6.65 18.66
CA ASP A 26 -5.63 7.02 19.32
C ASP A 26 -6.85 6.52 18.53
N ALA A 27 -6.77 6.55 17.19
CA ALA A 27 -7.80 5.94 16.34
C ALA A 27 -7.92 4.43 16.54
N ILE A 28 -6.80 3.71 16.68
CA ILE A 28 -6.80 2.27 16.97
C ILE A 28 -7.44 1.97 18.32
N VAL A 29 -7.09 2.75 19.35
CA VAL A 29 -7.69 2.61 20.68
C VAL A 29 -9.19 2.89 20.63
N ALA A 30 -9.62 3.92 19.89
CA ALA A 30 -11.03 4.22 19.69
C ALA A 30 -11.78 3.08 18.96
N ASN A 31 -11.10 2.36 18.07
CA ASN A 31 -11.62 1.18 17.37
C ASN A 31 -11.56 -0.11 18.22
N GLY A 32 -11.15 -0.04 19.49
CA GLY A 32 -11.07 -1.18 20.40
C GLY A 32 -9.78 -2.01 20.28
N GLY A 33 -8.78 -1.51 19.57
CA GLY A 33 -7.45 -2.11 19.47
C GLY A 33 -6.48 -1.59 20.54
N SER A 34 -5.22 -1.99 20.40
CA SER A 34 -4.12 -1.49 21.21
C SER A 34 -2.87 -1.28 20.36
N VAL A 35 -1.93 -0.49 20.88
CA VAL A 35 -0.60 -0.32 20.29
C VAL A 35 0.44 -0.39 21.39
N SER A 36 1.37 -1.35 21.32
CA SER A 36 2.48 -1.41 22.27
C SER A 36 3.47 -0.27 22.04
N LEU A 37 4.23 0.09 23.08
CA LEU A 37 5.28 1.11 22.95
C LEU A 37 6.33 0.74 21.90
N ALA A 38 6.71 -0.54 21.82
CA ALA A 38 7.65 -1.03 20.81
C ALA A 38 7.10 -0.81 19.40
N ARG A 39 5.82 -1.11 19.18
CA ARG A 39 5.15 -0.87 17.91
C ARG A 39 5.08 0.61 17.56
N LEU A 40 4.77 1.46 18.54
CA LEU A 40 4.71 2.91 18.37
C LEU A 40 6.06 3.49 17.91
N ILE A 41 7.17 3.01 18.48
CA ILE A 41 8.54 3.43 18.09
C ILE A 41 8.85 3.05 16.63
N VAL A 42 8.48 1.84 16.21
CA VAL A 42 8.74 1.37 14.83
C VAL A 42 7.93 2.20 13.83
N VAL A 43 6.64 2.44 14.10
CA VAL A 43 5.78 3.24 13.22
C VAL A 43 6.23 4.71 13.21
N ASP A 44 6.69 5.26 14.35
CA ASP A 44 7.28 6.59 14.41
C ASP A 44 8.54 6.74 13.56
N GLN A 45 9.40 5.72 13.54
CA GLN A 45 10.57 5.71 12.66
C GLN A 45 10.15 5.68 11.17
N PHE A 46 9.15 4.88 10.82
CA PHE A 46 8.62 4.82 9.46
C PHE A 46 8.06 6.18 9.03
N VAL A 47 7.14 6.77 9.81
CA VAL A 47 6.53 8.07 9.50
C VAL A 47 7.59 9.17 9.39
N PHE A 48 8.54 9.21 10.32
CA PHE A 48 9.64 10.18 10.25
C PHE A 48 10.46 10.04 8.96
N SER A 49 10.78 8.81 8.56
CA SER A 49 11.59 8.55 7.36
C SER A 49 10.81 8.87 6.07
N GLU A 50 9.51 8.58 6.04
CA GLU A 50 8.61 8.95 4.94
C GLU A 50 8.44 10.47 4.82
N LYS A 51 8.39 11.19 5.94
CA LYS A 51 8.37 12.66 5.94
C LYS A 51 9.70 13.23 5.44
N ALA A 52 10.83 12.71 5.91
CA ALA A 52 12.15 13.13 5.46
C ALA A 52 12.37 12.90 3.95
N ALA A 53 11.79 11.83 3.39
CA ALA A 53 11.84 11.54 1.95
C ALA A 53 10.81 12.34 1.12
N GLY A 54 9.90 13.10 1.76
CA GLY A 54 8.79 13.78 1.08
C GLY A 54 7.62 12.86 0.68
N ASN A 55 7.78 11.54 0.78
CA ASN A 55 6.78 10.54 0.44
C ASN A 55 5.48 10.70 1.26
N TRP A 56 5.60 11.10 2.53
CA TRP A 56 4.44 11.34 3.39
C TRP A 56 3.49 12.37 2.80
N ALA A 57 4.01 13.45 2.23
CA ALA A 57 3.20 14.50 1.63
C ALA A 57 2.48 14.03 0.36
N LEU A 58 3.07 13.10 -0.39
CA LEU A 58 2.55 12.59 -1.66
C LEU A 58 1.68 11.33 -1.52
N THR A 59 1.48 10.83 -0.30
CA THR A 59 0.67 9.63 -0.08
C THR A 59 -0.62 9.98 0.63
N ASP A 60 -1.75 9.54 0.11
CA ASP A 60 -3.06 9.78 0.71
C ASP A 60 -3.31 8.84 1.88
N ASP A 61 -2.91 7.57 1.74
CA ASP A 61 -3.05 6.60 2.82
C ASP A 61 -2.07 5.42 2.75
N TYR A 62 -1.89 4.77 3.91
CA TYR A 62 -1.05 3.58 4.08
C TYR A 62 -1.78 2.55 4.94
N PHE A 63 -1.60 1.27 4.61
CA PHE A 63 -1.97 0.17 5.49
C PHE A 63 -0.74 -0.70 5.76
N GLY A 64 -0.32 -0.75 7.03
CA GLY A 64 0.70 -1.69 7.52
C GLY A 64 0.02 -2.91 8.12
N LEU A 65 -0.16 -3.95 7.30
CA LEU A 65 -0.91 -5.16 7.65
C LEU A 65 -0.14 -6.10 8.60
N TRP A 66 1.17 -5.91 8.76
CA TRP A 66 2.04 -6.61 9.74
C TRP A 66 1.96 -6.04 11.16
N ALA A 67 0.74 -5.77 11.62
CA ALA A 67 0.45 -5.21 12.93
C ALA A 67 0.50 -6.26 14.06
N GLU A 68 0.43 -5.84 15.33
CA GLU A 68 0.40 -6.77 16.47
C GLU A 68 -1.00 -7.35 16.75
N ASN A 69 -2.04 -6.71 16.20
CA ASN A 69 -3.44 -7.14 16.30
C ASN A 69 -4.23 -6.72 15.05
N PRO A 70 -5.39 -7.36 14.75
CA PRO A 70 -6.13 -7.09 13.52
C PRO A 70 -6.71 -5.69 13.44
N VAL A 71 -7.16 -5.10 14.56
CA VAL A 71 -7.71 -3.73 14.58
C VAL A 71 -6.65 -2.72 14.16
N GLN A 72 -5.42 -2.90 14.64
CA GLN A 72 -4.28 -2.09 14.23
C GLN A 72 -3.97 -2.27 12.74
N ALA A 73 -3.94 -3.50 12.21
CA ALA A 73 -3.68 -3.75 10.78
C ALA A 73 -4.75 -3.15 9.86
N LEU A 74 -6.01 -3.16 10.31
CA LEU A 74 -7.14 -2.62 9.56
C LEU A 74 -7.31 -1.10 9.72
N THR A 75 -6.60 -0.46 10.66
CA THR A 75 -6.65 1.01 10.79
C THR A 75 -5.55 1.65 9.96
N SER A 76 -5.94 2.41 8.94
CA SER A 76 -5.01 3.08 8.04
C SER A 76 -4.19 4.14 8.75
N LEU A 77 -2.94 4.33 8.34
CA LEU A 77 -1.97 5.12 9.09
C LEU A 77 -2.24 6.63 9.01
N LYS A 78 -2.62 7.13 7.82
CA LYS A 78 -2.73 8.57 7.58
C LYS A 78 -4.18 9.05 7.66
N GLN A 79 -5.11 8.35 7.01
CA GLN A 79 -6.54 8.69 7.06
C GLN A 79 -7.21 8.18 8.35
N ARG A 80 -6.58 7.25 9.06
CA ARG A 80 -7.09 6.69 10.33
C ARG A 80 -8.42 5.96 10.15
N ARG A 81 -8.65 5.42 8.95
CA ARG A 81 -9.89 4.74 8.57
C ARG A 81 -9.81 3.28 8.99
N LEU A 82 -10.87 2.77 9.61
CA LEU A 82 -11.02 1.35 9.89
C LEU A 82 -11.54 0.62 8.65
N ALA A 83 -10.72 -0.28 8.11
CA ALA A 83 -11.10 -1.19 7.05
C ALA A 83 -11.87 -2.40 7.59
N VAL A 84 -12.58 -3.08 6.68
CA VAL A 84 -13.40 -4.27 7.01
C VAL A 84 -12.82 -5.49 6.30
N ALA A 85 -12.43 -6.50 7.07
CA ALA A 85 -12.08 -7.81 6.53
C ALA A 85 -13.36 -8.57 6.13
N VAL A 86 -13.44 -9.07 4.90
CA VAL A 86 -14.61 -9.76 4.35
C VAL A 86 -14.25 -11.21 4.07
N ASN A 87 -15.13 -12.14 4.46
CA ASN A 87 -14.93 -13.59 4.36
C ASN A 87 -13.63 -14.08 5.03
N SER A 88 -13.28 -13.48 6.17
CA SER A 88 -12.27 -13.96 7.12
C SER A 88 -10.88 -14.27 6.52
N PRO A 89 -10.19 -13.31 5.87
CA PRO A 89 -8.76 -13.47 5.57
C PRO A 89 -7.98 -13.72 6.88
N ALA A 90 -6.95 -14.57 6.82
CA ALA A 90 -6.22 -14.99 8.00
C ALA A 90 -5.21 -13.92 8.42
N PHE A 91 -5.39 -13.35 9.60
CA PHE A 91 -4.43 -12.43 10.20
C PHE A 91 -3.36 -13.19 10.97
N THR A 92 -2.09 -12.89 10.71
CA THR A 92 -0.97 -13.38 11.52
C THR A 92 -0.24 -12.18 12.14
N PRO A 93 -0.19 -12.06 13.48
CA PRO A 93 0.51 -10.98 14.16
C PRO A 93 1.95 -10.82 13.66
N ASP A 94 2.37 -9.57 13.49
CA ASP A 94 3.70 -9.17 13.02
C ASP A 94 4.09 -9.75 11.66
N ARG A 95 3.12 -10.22 10.86
CA ARG A 95 3.37 -10.86 9.57
C ARG A 95 2.55 -10.23 8.45
N ASP A 96 1.24 -10.43 8.43
CA ASP A 96 0.38 -10.04 7.29
C ASP A 96 -1.09 -10.45 7.47
N TYR A 97 -1.89 -10.11 6.47
CA TYR A 97 -3.09 -10.86 6.11
C TYR A 97 -2.81 -11.81 4.94
N THR A 98 -3.24 -13.06 5.10
CA THR A 98 -3.24 -14.08 4.05
C THR A 98 -4.66 -14.27 3.50
N PHE A 99 -4.77 -14.21 2.17
CA PHE A 99 -6.03 -14.30 1.43
C PHE A 99 -6.17 -15.65 0.73
N ASN A 100 -7.41 -16.11 0.56
CA ASN A 100 -7.73 -17.43 -0.01
C ASN A 100 -7.76 -17.47 -1.55
N GLY A 101 -7.68 -16.32 -2.23
CA GLY A 101 -7.76 -16.24 -3.69
C GLY A 101 -9.13 -16.55 -4.31
N ALA A 102 -10.21 -16.56 -3.52
CA ALA A 102 -11.55 -16.87 -4.00
C ALA A 102 -12.64 -15.92 -3.49
N THR A 103 -12.66 -15.62 -2.19
CA THR A 103 -13.75 -14.85 -1.57
C THR A 103 -13.28 -13.85 -0.50
N SER A 104 -12.09 -14.03 0.07
CA SER A 104 -11.59 -13.18 1.15
C SER A 104 -10.91 -11.93 0.60
N TYR A 105 -11.18 -10.76 1.20
CA TYR A 105 -10.54 -9.49 0.89
C TYR A 105 -10.67 -8.52 2.07
N ILE A 106 -10.03 -7.35 1.97
CA ILE A 106 -10.27 -6.23 2.90
C ILE A 106 -10.86 -5.06 2.10
N ASP A 107 -12.01 -4.56 2.53
CA ASP A 107 -12.56 -3.30 2.06
C ASP A 107 -11.95 -2.15 2.86
N THR A 108 -11.15 -1.31 2.21
CA THR A 108 -10.48 -0.18 2.89
C THR A 108 -11.42 0.94 3.28
N GLY A 109 -12.60 1.02 2.64
CA GLY A 109 -13.46 2.20 2.68
C GLY A 109 -12.82 3.47 2.05
N PHE A 110 -11.62 3.39 1.49
CA PHE A 110 -10.97 4.50 0.80
C PHE A 110 -11.49 4.61 -0.63
N VAL A 111 -12.22 5.69 -0.92
CA VAL A 111 -12.74 6.02 -2.25
C VAL A 111 -11.91 7.16 -2.81
N ALA A 112 -11.13 6.90 -3.86
CA ALA A 112 -10.19 7.88 -4.40
C ALA A 112 -10.87 9.20 -4.81
N ASN A 113 -12.04 9.15 -5.44
CA ASN A 113 -12.76 10.35 -5.89
C ASN A 113 -13.23 11.29 -4.76
N SER A 114 -13.34 10.83 -3.51
CA SER A 114 -13.83 11.64 -2.39
C SER A 114 -12.84 11.79 -1.23
N HIS A 115 -11.86 10.88 -1.13
CA HIS A 115 -10.91 10.86 -0.01
C HIS A 115 -9.48 11.22 -0.42
N ALA A 116 -9.14 11.19 -1.72
CA ALA A 116 -7.85 11.65 -2.16
C ALA A 116 -7.69 13.15 -1.92
N VAL A 117 -6.55 13.53 -1.37
CA VAL A 117 -6.10 14.91 -1.17
C VAL A 117 -5.01 15.25 -2.18
N VAL A 118 -4.07 14.33 -2.42
CA VAL A 118 -2.92 14.57 -3.31
C VAL A 118 -2.95 13.75 -4.59
N MET A 119 -3.54 12.54 -4.57
CA MET A 119 -3.80 11.78 -5.79
C MET A 119 -4.72 12.57 -6.72
N GLY A 120 -4.28 12.75 -7.96
CA GLY A 120 -5.04 13.35 -9.04
C GLY A 120 -5.28 12.35 -10.16
N VAL A 121 -6.12 12.74 -11.13
CA VAL A 121 -6.44 11.90 -12.29
C VAL A 121 -5.19 11.45 -13.02
N SER A 122 -4.26 12.37 -13.29
CA SER A 122 -2.99 12.14 -13.99
C SER A 122 -1.79 11.99 -13.06
N ASN A 123 -1.98 12.04 -11.75
CA ASN A 123 -0.91 12.05 -10.77
C ASN A 123 -1.23 11.05 -9.68
N VAL A 124 -0.84 9.79 -9.87
CA VAL A 124 -1.30 8.69 -9.03
C VAL A 124 -0.22 7.64 -8.80
N HIS A 125 -0.24 6.98 -7.65
CA HIS A 125 0.51 5.77 -7.38
C HIS A 125 -0.31 4.78 -6.53
N ILE A 126 0.03 3.50 -6.66
CA ILE A 126 -0.43 2.40 -5.82
C ILE A 126 0.68 1.41 -5.60
N GLU A 127 0.66 0.78 -4.43
CA GLU A 127 1.74 -0.12 -4.00
C GLU A 127 1.19 -1.32 -3.24
N SER A 128 1.94 -2.41 -3.32
CA SER A 128 1.71 -3.59 -2.50
C SER A 128 3.04 -4.27 -2.18
N TYR A 129 3.22 -4.63 -0.92
CA TYR A 129 4.31 -5.48 -0.45
C TYR A 129 3.77 -6.89 -0.20
N GLU A 130 4.23 -7.85 -0.99
CA GLU A 130 3.82 -9.25 -0.85
C GLU A 130 4.90 -10.10 -0.21
N ARG A 131 4.48 -11.06 0.61
CA ARG A 131 5.38 -12.00 1.29
C ARG A 131 5.38 -13.39 0.66
N THR A 132 4.37 -13.70 -0.16
CA THR A 132 4.29 -14.96 -0.90
C THR A 132 4.34 -14.71 -2.39
N ASN A 133 5.05 -15.58 -3.12
CA ASN A 133 5.13 -15.48 -4.56
C ASN A 133 3.88 -16.07 -5.21
N VAL A 134 3.07 -15.22 -5.83
CA VAL A 134 1.82 -15.59 -6.50
C VAL A 134 1.84 -15.06 -7.92
N SER A 135 1.73 -15.97 -8.89
CA SER A 135 1.57 -15.64 -10.30
C SER A 135 0.12 -15.87 -10.72
N GLY A 136 -0.54 -14.83 -11.22
CA GLY A 136 -1.88 -14.93 -11.81
C GLY A 136 -2.52 -13.57 -12.07
N VAL A 137 -3.63 -13.56 -12.80
CA VAL A 137 -4.43 -12.35 -13.08
C VAL A 137 -5.27 -12.00 -11.85
N THR A 138 -4.59 -11.62 -10.77
CA THR A 138 -5.18 -11.40 -9.45
C THR A 138 -4.64 -10.14 -8.81
N THR A 139 -5.49 -9.42 -8.10
CA THR A 139 -5.26 -8.04 -7.66
C THR A 139 -4.77 -7.99 -6.22
N ALA A 140 -3.62 -7.36 -5.96
CA ALA A 140 -3.14 -7.14 -4.61
C ALA A 140 -3.88 -5.98 -3.93
N ILE A 141 -4.07 -4.89 -4.67
CA ILE A 141 -4.92 -3.77 -4.29
C ILE A 141 -5.61 -3.23 -5.54
N GLY A 142 -6.90 -2.94 -5.47
CA GLY A 142 -7.52 -2.18 -6.54
C GLY A 142 -9.03 -1.97 -6.53
N VAL A 143 -9.46 -1.18 -7.51
CA VAL A 143 -10.83 -0.79 -7.81
C VAL A 143 -10.97 -0.53 -9.31
N ASN A 144 -12.14 -0.84 -9.84
CA ASN A 144 -12.59 -0.49 -11.19
C ASN A 144 -14.03 0.02 -11.08
N SER A 145 -14.26 1.29 -11.38
CA SER A 145 -15.59 1.92 -11.31
C SER A 145 -16.20 2.19 -12.70
N GLY A 146 -15.86 1.38 -13.70
CA GLY A 146 -16.33 1.52 -15.09
C GLY A 146 -15.24 2.00 -16.06
N SER A 147 -15.64 2.42 -17.25
CA SER A 147 -14.70 2.85 -18.29
C SER A 147 -13.86 4.04 -17.83
N GLY A 148 -12.54 3.84 -17.76
CA GLY A 148 -11.58 4.90 -17.45
C GLY A 148 -11.38 5.22 -15.98
N ARG A 149 -11.74 4.30 -15.08
CA ARG A 149 -11.61 4.47 -13.63
C ARG A 149 -11.08 3.20 -12.97
N ALA A 150 -10.01 2.64 -13.52
CA ALA A 150 -9.30 1.48 -12.94
C ALA A 150 -8.06 1.94 -12.20
N LEU A 151 -8.00 1.67 -10.89
CA LEU A 151 -6.83 1.84 -10.03
C LEU A 151 -6.50 0.49 -9.41
N SER A 152 -5.55 -0.25 -9.98
CA SER A 152 -5.26 -1.62 -9.55
C SER A 152 -3.84 -2.09 -9.86
N LEU A 153 -3.31 -2.97 -9.01
CA LEU A 153 -1.94 -3.49 -9.12
C LEU A 153 -1.96 -5.01 -9.04
N TYR A 154 -1.45 -5.66 -10.09
CA TYR A 154 -1.18 -7.10 -10.07
C TYR A 154 0.33 -7.28 -10.06
N PRO A 155 0.91 -7.61 -8.91
CA PRO A 155 2.36 -7.71 -8.76
C PRO A 155 3.01 -8.71 -9.71
N ARG A 156 2.28 -9.77 -10.11
CA ARG A 156 2.77 -10.76 -11.06
C ARG A 156 1.64 -11.54 -11.76
N ASN A 157 1.65 -11.51 -13.08
CA ASN A 157 0.89 -12.38 -13.99
C ASN A 157 1.87 -13.05 -14.97
N GLY A 158 2.22 -14.31 -14.73
CA GLY A 158 3.30 -14.98 -15.45
C GLY A 158 4.64 -14.29 -15.16
N ASN A 159 5.20 -13.64 -16.18
CA ASN A 159 6.44 -12.86 -16.09
C ASN A 159 6.21 -11.35 -16.16
N ALA A 160 4.96 -10.90 -16.02
CA ALA A 160 4.59 -9.50 -16.14
C ALA A 160 4.05 -8.90 -14.83
N LEU A 161 4.39 -7.64 -14.56
CA LEU A 161 3.63 -6.79 -13.64
C LEU A 161 2.48 -6.16 -14.43
N LEU A 162 1.25 -6.21 -13.92
CA LEU A 162 0.06 -5.63 -14.55
C LEU A 162 -0.54 -4.50 -13.70
N PRO A 163 -0.18 -3.23 -13.94
CA PRO A 163 -0.77 -2.12 -13.23
C PRO A 163 -1.80 -1.39 -14.10
N ALA A 164 -2.73 -0.73 -13.41
CA ALA A 164 -3.64 0.24 -13.97
C ALA A 164 -3.66 1.47 -13.05
N PRO A 165 -2.71 2.41 -13.15
CA PRO A 165 -2.72 3.66 -12.39
C PRO A 165 -3.71 4.67 -13.00
N ASN A 166 -4.99 4.48 -12.68
CA ASN A 166 -6.13 5.26 -13.16
C ASN A 166 -6.33 5.22 -14.69
N MET A 167 -6.85 4.11 -15.21
CA MET A 167 -6.82 3.75 -16.64
C MET A 167 -8.14 3.32 -17.26
N VAL A 168 -8.21 3.30 -18.60
CA VAL A 168 -9.33 2.77 -19.40
C VAL A 168 -9.00 1.37 -19.94
N GLY A 169 -9.75 0.36 -19.48
CA GLY A 169 -9.93 -0.92 -20.18
C GLY A 169 -8.77 -1.93 -20.20
N ALA A 170 -7.50 -1.51 -20.11
CA ALA A 170 -6.36 -2.42 -20.18
C ALA A 170 -5.32 -2.17 -19.08
N TYR A 171 -4.72 -3.28 -18.63
CA TYR A 171 -3.53 -3.30 -17.78
C TYR A 171 -2.29 -3.28 -18.67
N TYR A 172 -1.20 -2.65 -18.20
CA TYR A 172 0.08 -2.75 -18.92
C TYR A 172 0.88 -3.96 -18.52
N SER A 173 1.40 -4.69 -19.50
CA SER A 173 2.30 -5.80 -19.26
C SER A 173 3.75 -5.35 -19.28
N LEU A 174 4.36 -5.22 -18.10
CA LEU A 174 5.80 -4.99 -17.99
C LEU A 174 6.50 -6.32 -17.71
N ASN A 175 7.24 -6.82 -18.69
CA ASN A 175 8.04 -8.04 -18.56
C ASN A 175 9.19 -7.77 -17.59
N THR A 176 9.17 -8.33 -16.37
CA THR A 176 10.32 -8.27 -15.43
C THR A 176 10.15 -8.95 -14.06
N PRO A 177 8.96 -9.29 -13.50
CA PRO A 177 8.95 -9.98 -12.21
C PRO A 177 8.92 -11.51 -12.35
N TYR A 178 10.04 -12.17 -12.02
CA TYR A 178 10.04 -13.62 -11.71
C TYR A 178 9.39 -13.95 -10.37
N SER A 179 9.11 -12.92 -9.56
CA SER A 179 8.52 -13.04 -8.24
C SER A 179 7.56 -11.88 -7.95
N SER A 180 6.47 -12.16 -7.25
CA SER A 180 5.59 -11.12 -6.71
C SER A 180 6.03 -10.60 -5.34
N VAL A 181 7.01 -11.26 -4.71
CA VAL A 181 7.54 -10.95 -3.38
C VAL A 181 8.24 -9.58 -3.33
N GLY A 182 8.11 -8.90 -2.20
CA GLY A 182 8.63 -7.56 -1.97
C GLY A 182 7.68 -6.47 -2.46
N LEU A 183 8.21 -5.24 -2.60
CA LEU A 183 7.40 -4.08 -2.95
C LEU A 183 7.21 -3.97 -4.47
N SER A 184 5.96 -4.01 -4.91
CA SER A 184 5.54 -3.56 -6.24
C SER A 184 4.97 -2.16 -6.15
N GLN A 185 5.37 -1.29 -7.08
CA GLN A 185 4.87 0.07 -7.19
C GLN A 185 4.50 0.34 -8.64
N ALA A 186 3.41 1.05 -8.85
CA ALA A 186 3.07 1.59 -10.14
C ALA A 186 2.37 2.93 -10.00
N GLY A 187 2.57 3.81 -10.97
CA GLY A 187 1.94 5.11 -10.95
C GLY A 187 2.01 5.82 -12.28
N ARG A 188 1.52 7.06 -12.28
CA ARG A 188 1.41 7.92 -13.44
C ARG A 188 1.72 9.37 -13.06
N THR A 189 2.64 10.02 -13.77
CA THR A 189 3.14 11.41 -13.56
C THR A 189 2.59 12.44 -14.55
N GLY A 190 1.50 12.13 -15.26
CA GLY A 190 0.93 13.04 -16.26
C GLY A 190 -0.23 12.44 -17.06
N ALA A 191 -0.69 13.23 -18.04
CA ALA A 191 -1.83 12.88 -18.88
C ALA A 191 -1.42 12.13 -20.16
N THR A 192 -0.11 11.98 -20.39
CA THR A 192 0.44 11.47 -21.64
C THR A 192 1.02 10.07 -21.47
N THR A 193 1.45 9.56 -22.61
CA THR A 193 1.99 8.22 -22.79
C THR A 193 3.24 7.95 -21.95
N GLY A 194 4.23 8.84 -21.97
CA GLY A 194 5.50 8.62 -21.26
C GLY A 194 5.43 8.66 -19.72
N ASP A 195 4.24 8.82 -19.15
CA ASP A 195 4.08 9.19 -17.74
C ASP A 195 3.83 8.01 -16.80
N ILE A 196 3.73 6.77 -17.30
CA ILE A 196 3.56 5.60 -16.43
C ILE A 196 4.91 5.04 -16.01
N TYR A 197 5.07 4.85 -14.71
CA TYR A 197 6.23 4.17 -14.14
C TYR A 197 5.79 2.94 -13.36
N CYS A 198 6.70 1.98 -13.28
CA CYS A 198 6.57 0.82 -12.41
C CYS A 198 7.93 0.57 -11.76
N ALA A 199 7.93 0.17 -10.50
CA ALA A 199 9.14 -0.21 -9.80
C ALA A 199 8.91 -1.51 -9.02
N ARG A 200 9.99 -2.27 -8.88
CA ARG A 200 10.06 -3.45 -8.02
C ARG A 200 11.22 -3.24 -7.07
N ASN A 201 10.95 -3.32 -5.77
CA ASN A 201 11.96 -3.19 -4.72
C ASN A 201 12.83 -1.93 -4.88
N GLY A 202 12.19 -0.80 -5.18
CA GLY A 202 12.88 0.48 -5.37
C GLY A 202 13.65 0.63 -6.69
N VAL A 203 13.60 -0.38 -7.58
CA VAL A 203 14.24 -0.34 -8.90
C VAL A 203 13.19 -0.15 -9.97
N ASP A 204 13.36 0.88 -10.80
CA ASP A 204 12.48 1.17 -11.93
C ASP A 204 12.55 0.04 -12.97
N LEU A 205 11.38 -0.41 -13.40
CA LEU A 205 11.26 -1.39 -14.48
C LEU A 205 11.36 -0.65 -15.82
N VAL A 206 12.35 -1.01 -16.63
CA VAL A 206 12.61 -0.35 -17.91
C VAL A 206 11.51 -0.70 -18.91
N GLN A 207 10.64 0.26 -19.22
CA GLN A 207 9.87 0.32 -20.46
C GLN A 207 9.20 1.69 -20.62
N SER A 208 9.35 2.32 -21.80
CA SER A 208 8.44 3.38 -22.22
C SER A 208 7.12 2.73 -22.62
N LEU A 209 6.18 2.66 -21.69
CA LEU A 209 4.80 2.35 -22.03
C LEU A 209 4.22 3.55 -22.76
N ALA A 210 3.48 3.29 -23.83
CA ALA A 210 2.69 4.29 -24.53
C ALA A 210 1.19 4.02 -24.30
N PRO A 211 0.66 4.28 -23.08
CA PRO A 211 -0.77 4.23 -22.79
C PRO A 211 -1.60 5.22 -23.61
N THR A 212 -2.38 4.73 -24.57
CA THR A 212 -3.41 5.54 -25.25
C THR A 212 -4.67 5.73 -24.42
N ASN A 213 -4.76 5.06 -23.26
CA ASN A 213 -6.00 4.78 -22.55
C ASN A 213 -5.96 5.33 -21.10
N VAL A 214 -5.73 6.62 -20.95
CA VAL A 214 -5.70 7.28 -19.63
C VAL A 214 -7.11 7.51 -19.09
N GLY A 215 -7.30 7.27 -17.79
CA GLY A 215 -8.56 7.54 -17.10
C GLY A 215 -8.84 9.04 -16.99
N ALA A 216 -10.11 9.42 -17.09
CA ALA A 216 -10.57 10.83 -17.07
C ALA A 216 -11.04 11.29 -15.68
N ALA A 217 -11.22 10.38 -14.73
CA ALA A 217 -11.66 10.67 -13.37
C ALA A 217 -11.11 9.60 -12.41
N LEU A 218 -11.08 9.90 -11.11
CA LEU A 218 -10.71 8.90 -10.11
C LEU A 218 -11.85 7.88 -9.87
N PRO A 219 -11.54 6.65 -9.43
CA PRO A 219 -12.54 5.68 -9.01
C PRO A 219 -13.43 6.18 -7.86
N PHE A 220 -14.72 5.84 -7.91
CA PHE A 220 -15.74 6.27 -6.93
C PHE A 220 -16.29 5.14 -6.08
N HIS A 221 -15.69 3.95 -6.18
CA HIS A 221 -15.87 2.85 -5.22
C HIS A 221 -14.64 2.70 -4.34
N SER A 222 -14.76 1.95 -3.25
CA SER A 222 -13.64 1.74 -2.33
C SER A 222 -12.55 0.84 -2.93
N LEU A 223 -11.30 1.09 -2.56
CA LEU A 223 -10.19 0.18 -2.83
C LEU A 223 -10.33 -1.10 -2.01
N PHE A 224 -10.17 -2.25 -2.66
CA PHE A 224 -10.05 -3.54 -1.98
C PHE A 224 -8.58 -3.98 -1.93
N ILE A 225 -8.20 -4.66 -0.85
CA ILE A 225 -6.91 -5.36 -0.70
C ILE A 225 -7.18 -6.86 -0.80
N GLY A 226 -6.36 -7.60 -1.55
CA GLY A 226 -6.55 -9.03 -1.83
C GLY A 226 -7.61 -9.33 -2.91
N ALA A 227 -8.22 -8.30 -3.50
CA ALA A 227 -9.15 -8.36 -4.62
C ALA A 227 -9.21 -6.98 -5.32
N SER A 228 -9.95 -6.89 -6.42
CA SER A 228 -10.39 -5.61 -7.00
C SER A 228 -11.86 -5.37 -6.69
N ASN A 229 -12.23 -4.14 -6.33
CA ASN A 229 -13.64 -3.72 -6.32
C ASN A 229 -14.10 -3.41 -7.75
N ASN A 230 -14.83 -4.32 -8.39
CA ASN A 230 -15.37 -4.14 -9.74
C ASN A 230 -16.82 -3.63 -9.67
N ASN A 231 -16.97 -2.31 -9.66
CA ASN A 231 -18.24 -1.59 -9.60
C ASN A 231 -19.15 -2.02 -8.44
N GLY A 232 -18.59 -2.13 -7.24
CA GLY A 232 -19.28 -2.56 -6.02
C GLY A 232 -19.23 -4.07 -5.77
N THR A 233 -18.72 -4.86 -6.72
CA THR A 233 -18.60 -6.33 -6.58
C THR A 233 -17.13 -6.74 -6.51
N PRO A 234 -16.69 -7.54 -5.53
CA PRO A 234 -15.32 -8.03 -5.50
C PRO A 234 -15.04 -8.98 -6.68
N ALA A 235 -13.86 -8.85 -7.28
CA ALA A 235 -13.37 -9.68 -8.38
C ALA A 235 -11.86 -9.89 -8.26
N GLN A 236 -11.30 -10.82 -9.04
CA GLN A 236 -9.85 -10.99 -9.21
C GLN A 236 -9.11 -11.21 -7.87
N PHE A 237 -9.68 -12.09 -7.04
CA PHE A 237 -9.15 -12.43 -5.73
C PHE A 237 -7.73 -12.99 -5.81
N ARG A 238 -6.90 -12.60 -4.85
CA ARG A 238 -5.48 -12.96 -4.83
C ARG A 238 -5.17 -13.89 -3.67
N ALA A 239 -4.55 -15.03 -3.95
CA ALA A 239 -4.13 -16.01 -2.94
C ALA A 239 -2.76 -15.66 -2.33
N ALA A 240 -2.56 -14.41 -1.93
CA ALA A 240 -1.28 -13.91 -1.44
C ALA A 240 -1.32 -13.55 0.04
N SER A 241 -0.13 -13.34 0.59
CA SER A 241 0.13 -12.77 1.90
C SER A 241 0.63 -11.34 1.69
N LEU A 242 -0.11 -10.34 2.20
CA LEU A 242 0.16 -8.91 1.99
C LEU A 242 0.53 -8.24 3.32
N GLY A 243 1.71 -7.62 3.34
CA GLY A 243 2.24 -6.93 4.52
C GLY A 243 2.01 -5.42 4.53
N PHE A 244 1.90 -4.81 3.34
CA PHE A 244 1.75 -3.37 3.20
C PHE A 244 1.07 -2.99 1.89
N VAL A 245 0.26 -1.94 1.91
CA VAL A 245 -0.23 -1.25 0.71
C VAL A 245 -0.25 0.25 0.93
N ALA A 246 -0.15 1.02 -0.14
CA ALA A 246 -0.27 2.48 -0.10
C ALA A 246 -0.86 3.02 -1.41
N CYS A 247 -1.40 4.23 -1.34
CA CYS A 247 -1.86 4.96 -2.52
C CYS A 247 -1.72 6.48 -2.35
N GLY A 248 -1.55 7.20 -3.46
CA GLY A 248 -1.40 8.66 -3.44
C GLY A 248 -1.05 9.26 -4.80
N ALA A 249 -0.37 10.42 -4.79
CA ALA A 249 0.22 11.10 -5.94
C ALA A 249 1.47 10.39 -6.45
N ALA A 250 1.90 10.64 -7.69
CA ALA A 250 3.11 10.01 -8.21
C ALA A 250 4.35 10.30 -7.37
N LEU A 251 5.23 9.29 -7.28
CA LEU A 251 6.55 9.38 -6.68
C LEU A 251 7.60 9.43 -7.78
N ASP A 252 8.68 10.18 -7.60
CA ASP A 252 9.87 10.13 -8.46
C ASP A 252 10.77 8.92 -8.15
N GLY A 253 11.84 8.71 -8.92
CA GLY A 253 12.75 7.56 -8.73
C GLY A 253 13.45 7.53 -7.36
N THR A 254 13.82 8.70 -6.82
CA THR A 254 14.46 8.81 -5.51
C THR A 254 13.47 8.47 -4.40
N GLN A 255 12.24 8.98 -4.53
CA GLN A 255 11.13 8.73 -3.62
C GLN A 255 10.70 7.27 -3.60
N ARG A 256 10.65 6.60 -4.77
CA ARG A 256 10.38 5.16 -4.88
C ARG A 256 11.43 4.31 -4.18
N LEU A 257 12.71 4.62 -4.39
CA LEU A 257 13.80 3.93 -3.69
C LEU A 257 13.72 4.16 -2.17
N ALA A 258 13.48 5.40 -1.73
CA ALA A 258 13.29 5.72 -0.32
C ALA A 258 12.09 4.98 0.28
N ARG A 259 10.96 4.92 -0.43
CA ARG A 259 9.76 4.17 -0.04
C ARG A 259 10.08 2.70 0.17
N PHE A 260 10.76 2.07 -0.77
CA PHE A 260 11.18 0.68 -0.62
C PHE A 260 12.04 0.47 0.63
N ASN A 261 13.08 1.30 0.82
CA ASN A 261 13.97 1.19 1.97
C ASN A 261 13.22 1.37 3.31
N ASN A 262 12.30 2.34 3.37
CA ASN A 262 11.49 2.61 4.57
C ASN A 262 10.53 1.45 4.88
N VAL A 263 9.86 0.91 3.86
CA VAL A 263 8.98 -0.26 3.98
C VAL A 263 9.77 -1.50 4.41
N GLN A 264 10.95 -1.73 3.82
CA GLN A 264 11.81 -2.85 4.19
C GLN A 264 12.34 -2.70 5.63
N ALA A 265 12.72 -1.50 6.05
CA ALA A 265 13.15 -1.23 7.43
C ALA A 265 12.02 -1.46 8.44
N TRP A 266 10.79 -1.08 8.11
CA TRP A 266 9.62 -1.39 8.92
C TRP A 266 9.39 -2.91 9.00
N ALA A 267 9.33 -3.59 7.85
CA ALA A 267 9.16 -5.05 7.79
C ALA A 267 10.26 -5.79 8.58
N THR A 268 11.51 -5.32 8.50
CA THR A 268 12.66 -5.86 9.26
C THR A 268 12.45 -5.70 10.77
N SER A 269 12.06 -4.51 11.21
CA SER A 269 11.88 -4.18 12.63
C SER A 269 10.79 -5.02 13.32
N VAL A 270 9.88 -5.61 12.53
CA VAL A 270 8.77 -6.44 13.02
C VAL A 270 8.95 -7.93 12.68
N GLY A 271 10.05 -8.28 12.01
CA GLY A 271 10.35 -9.66 11.58
C GLY A 271 9.50 -10.17 10.41
N ALA A 272 8.91 -9.27 9.61
CA ALA A 272 8.07 -9.58 8.45
C ALA A 272 8.79 -9.48 7.09
N GLN A 273 10.08 -9.11 7.07
CA GLN A 273 10.84 -8.94 5.83
C GLN A 273 10.85 -10.20 4.95
N VAL A 274 10.93 -9.98 3.64
CA VAL A 274 11.14 -10.99 2.59
C VAL A 274 12.16 -10.50 1.57
#